data_AF-A0A0F4KN79-F1
#
_entry.id   AF-A0A0F4KN79-F1
#
_cell.length_a   1.000
_cell.length_b   1.000
_cell.length_c   1.000
_cell.angle_alpha   90.00
_cell.angle_beta   90.00
_cell.angle_gamma   90.00
#
_symmetry.space_group_name_H-M   'P 1'
#
loop_
_entity.id
_entity.type
_entity.pdbx_description
1 polymer ?
#
loop_
_entity_poly.entity_id
_entity_poly.type
_entity_poly.pdbx_seq_one_letter_code
_entity_poly.pdbx_strand_id
1 'polypeptide(L)'
;MNNNEKIINLLRGYEKLQELMPPYLNSLQQIKLYDSQVRSLIKRIKVDFLIFQTEISNRINQINKNQQLLQEYLLQVKQEAAELNEIFFDNNNKYSGILTELTTLKATQINVNYLNKLSDLLARERTIRTTKLQEEIEQMKQLLNHSPDEYTLLKSIELQASGLNSQLSSYRNFKISNDKTETLLQLKQFITTVSALDIDSNSISSLNTAVDSLISLKQPQTPDPLPLIEIIHVIRNPKNYISRGYTILDFVKPVYAALTRLRKGLVNHAKYRGMNNSWQHYVNTMDNLNDYYQQRYWQKGGTPYNFHGHDSR
;
A
#
# COMPACT_ATOMS: atom_id res chain seq x y z
N MET A 1 27.89 41.08 29.88
CA MET A 1 26.49 41.42 29.52
C MET A 1 25.63 41.44 30.77
N ASN A 2 24.86 42.50 30.96
CA ASN A 2 23.86 42.58 32.02
C ASN A 2 22.63 41.69 31.69
N ASN A 3 21.72 41.49 32.63
CA ASN A 3 20.54 40.65 32.40
C ASN A 3 19.62 41.20 31.30
N ASN A 4 19.52 42.52 31.17
CA ASN A 4 18.73 43.18 30.13
C ASN A 4 19.20 42.80 28.71
N GLU A 5 20.50 42.94 28.45
CA GLU A 5 21.14 42.55 27.18
C GLU A 5 20.96 41.06 26.86
N LYS A 6 21.00 40.20 27.89
CA LYS A 6 20.79 38.77 27.74
C LYS A 6 19.33 38.42 27.40
N ILE A 7 18.35 39.12 27.98
CA ILE A 7 16.93 38.97 27.61
C ILE A 7 16.72 39.43 26.17
N ILE A 8 17.28 40.58 25.79
CA ILE A 8 17.22 41.08 24.40
C ILE A 8 17.82 40.07 23.43
N ASN A 9 18.92 39.40 23.79
CA ASN A 9 19.49 38.34 22.97
C ASN A 9 18.54 37.14 22.79
N LEU A 10 17.78 36.75 23.82
CA LEU A 10 16.75 35.72 23.72
C LEU A 10 15.61 36.15 22.78
N LEU A 11 15.14 37.39 22.92
CA LEU A 11 14.05 37.94 22.10
C LEU A 11 14.46 38.04 20.61
N ARG A 12 15.65 38.57 20.31
CA ARG A 12 16.18 38.63 18.93
C ARG A 12 16.37 37.24 18.31
N GLY A 13 16.80 36.28 19.12
CA GLY A 13 16.92 34.89 18.67
C GLY A 13 15.55 34.28 18.37
N TYR A 14 14.55 34.59 19.19
CA TYR A 14 13.17 34.15 18.99
C TYR A 14 12.56 34.72 17.71
N GLU A 15 12.74 36.01 17.42
CA GLU A 15 12.30 36.65 16.16
C GLU A 15 12.85 35.91 14.94
N LYS A 16 14.16 35.64 14.91
CA LYS A 16 14.79 34.86 13.83
C LYS A 16 14.24 33.44 13.71
N LEU A 17 13.95 32.79 14.83
CA LEU A 17 13.32 31.47 14.81
C LEU A 17 11.87 31.54 14.32
N GLN A 18 11.11 32.59 14.64
CA GLN A 18 9.75 32.79 14.14
C GLN A 18 9.70 32.95 12.62
N GLU A 19 10.74 33.49 11.99
CA GLU A 19 10.82 33.59 10.53
C GLU A 19 11.04 32.21 9.87
N LEU A 20 11.89 31.36 10.47
CA LEU A 20 12.33 30.11 9.85
C LEU A 20 11.53 28.87 10.28
N MET A 21 10.92 28.87 11.46
CA MET A 21 10.18 27.73 11.98
C MET A 21 8.88 27.42 11.22
N PRO A 22 8.03 28.41 10.84
CA PRO A 22 6.82 28.15 10.08
C PRO A 22 7.05 27.42 8.74
N PRO A 23 7.96 27.85 7.84
CA PRO A 23 8.22 27.12 6.60
C PRO A 23 8.82 25.73 6.85
N TYR A 24 9.67 25.59 7.87
CA TYR A 24 10.21 24.29 8.29
C TYR A 24 9.10 23.33 8.77
N LEU A 25 8.18 23.80 9.63
CA LEU A 25 7.04 23.03 10.12
C LEU A 25 6.07 22.66 9.00
N ASN A 26 5.79 23.58 8.07
CA ASN A 26 4.96 23.30 6.90
C ASN A 26 5.58 22.18 6.07
N SER A 27 6.89 22.21 5.82
CA SER A 27 7.60 21.14 5.10
C SER A 27 7.46 19.79 5.81
N LEU A 28 7.62 19.74 7.14
CA LEU A 28 7.38 18.53 7.93
C LEU A 28 5.91 18.07 7.88
N GLN A 29 4.95 19.00 7.82
CA GLN A 29 3.54 18.69 7.68
C GLN A 29 3.25 18.05 6.32
N GLN A 30 3.82 18.57 5.24
CA GLN A 30 3.71 17.97 3.91
C GLN A 30 4.26 16.54 3.89
N ILE A 31 5.42 16.29 4.53
CA ILE A 31 5.96 14.92 4.70
C ILE A 31 4.99 14.01 5.44
N LYS A 32 4.34 14.51 6.51
CA LYS A 32 3.33 13.74 7.25
C LYS A 32 2.12 13.41 6.38
N LEU A 33 1.63 14.37 5.59
CA LEU A 33 0.49 14.17 4.68
C LEU A 33 0.83 13.16 3.58
N TYR A 34 2.00 13.30 2.96
CA TYR A 34 2.54 12.34 2.00
C TYR A 34 2.60 10.93 2.61
N ASP A 35 3.21 10.77 3.78
CA ASP A 35 3.30 9.47 4.46
C ASP A 35 1.91 8.86 4.75
N SER A 36 0.91 9.70 5.05
CA SER A 36 -0.47 9.27 5.26
C SER A 36 -1.15 8.81 3.97
N GLN A 37 -0.95 9.55 2.87
CA GLN A 37 -1.48 9.21 1.55
C GLN A 37 -0.87 7.90 1.05
N VAL A 38 0.45 7.74 1.11
CA VAL A 38 1.13 6.48 0.74
C VAL A 38 0.59 5.30 1.55
N ARG A 39 0.41 5.45 2.88
CA ARG A 39 -0.17 4.39 3.72
C ARG A 39 -1.57 3.98 3.26
N SER A 40 -2.41 4.97 2.93
CA SER A 40 -3.77 4.73 2.46
C SER A 40 -3.78 4.01 1.11
N LEU A 41 -2.94 4.45 0.17
CA LEU A 41 -2.81 3.83 -1.15
C LEU A 41 -2.29 2.40 -1.07
N ILE A 42 -1.24 2.14 -0.29
CA ILE A 42 -0.73 0.77 -0.08
C ILE A 42 -1.80 -0.13 0.56
N LYS A 43 -2.58 0.39 1.53
CA LYS A 43 -3.69 -0.37 2.11
C LYS A 43 -4.74 -0.72 1.05
N ARG A 44 -5.10 0.23 0.18
CA ARG A 44 -6.06 0.01 -0.90
C ARG A 44 -5.55 -1.02 -1.91
N ILE A 45 -4.32 -0.83 -2.41
CA ILE A 45 -3.64 -1.79 -3.30
C ILE A 45 -3.69 -3.20 -2.70
N LYS A 46 -3.36 -3.36 -1.41
CA LYS A 46 -3.39 -4.67 -0.74
C LYS A 46 -4.79 -5.30 -0.71
N VAL A 47 -5.83 -4.51 -0.45
CA VAL A 47 -7.22 -5.00 -0.43
C VAL A 47 -7.65 -5.45 -1.82
N ASP A 48 -7.47 -4.58 -2.82
CA ASP A 48 -7.87 -4.86 -4.20
C ASP A 48 -7.11 -6.08 -4.76
N PHE A 49 -5.83 -6.20 -4.39
CA PHE A 49 -5.00 -7.32 -4.77
C PHE A 49 -5.42 -8.65 -4.13
N LEU A 50 -5.89 -8.63 -2.87
CA LEU A 50 -6.40 -9.83 -2.20
C LEU A 50 -7.72 -10.32 -2.82
N ILE A 51 -8.60 -9.39 -3.17
CA ILE A 51 -9.85 -9.71 -3.90
C ILE A 51 -9.48 -10.44 -5.19
N PHE A 52 -8.55 -9.87 -5.94
CA PHE A 52 -8.08 -10.45 -7.19
C PHE A 52 -7.46 -11.84 -7.05
N GLN A 53 -6.60 -12.05 -6.04
CA GLN A 53 -6.04 -13.37 -5.76
C GLN A 53 -7.12 -14.41 -5.46
N THR A 54 -8.17 -14.00 -4.76
CA THR A 54 -9.31 -14.88 -4.44
C THR A 54 -10.07 -15.26 -5.72
N GLU A 55 -10.31 -14.30 -6.62
CA GLU A 55 -10.99 -14.54 -7.89
C GLU A 55 -10.21 -15.47 -8.82
N ILE A 56 -8.89 -15.26 -8.95
CA ILE A 56 -8.01 -16.20 -9.66
C ILE A 56 -8.10 -17.59 -9.07
N SER A 57 -7.95 -17.69 -7.75
CA SER A 57 -7.95 -18.99 -7.07
C SER A 57 -9.26 -19.73 -7.31
N ASN A 58 -10.39 -19.00 -7.27
CA ASN A 58 -11.70 -19.56 -7.56
C ASN A 58 -11.83 -20.04 -9.01
N ARG A 59 -11.37 -19.26 -10.00
CA ARG A 59 -11.35 -19.67 -11.42
C ARG A 59 -10.47 -20.91 -11.65
N ILE A 60 -9.26 -20.94 -11.09
CA ILE A 60 -8.37 -22.11 -11.16
C ILE A 60 -9.04 -23.35 -10.55
N ASN A 61 -9.66 -23.20 -9.38
CA ASN A 61 -10.38 -24.28 -8.71
C ASN A 61 -11.57 -24.78 -9.53
N GLN A 62 -12.30 -23.88 -10.19
CA GLN A 62 -13.41 -24.25 -11.08
C GLN A 62 -12.91 -25.02 -12.30
N ILE A 63 -11.82 -24.58 -12.93
CA ILE A 63 -11.19 -25.31 -14.06
C ILE A 63 -10.76 -26.70 -13.61
N ASN A 64 -10.08 -26.82 -12.46
CA ASN A 64 -9.66 -28.12 -11.93
C ASN A 64 -10.86 -29.05 -11.65
N LYS A 65 -11.95 -28.52 -11.08
CA LYS A 65 -13.20 -29.28 -10.86
C LYS A 65 -13.83 -29.73 -12.19
N ASN A 66 -13.90 -28.85 -13.18
CA ASN A 66 -14.43 -29.19 -14.50
C ASN A 66 -13.58 -30.26 -15.19
N GLN A 67 -12.26 -30.22 -15.04
CA GLN A 67 -11.35 -31.26 -15.55
C GLN A 67 -11.59 -32.61 -14.87
N GLN A 68 -11.83 -32.63 -13.55
CA GLN A 68 -12.17 -33.86 -12.82
C GLN A 68 -13.51 -34.43 -13.30
N LEU A 69 -14.56 -33.61 -13.36
CA LEU A 69 -15.87 -34.02 -13.87
C LEU A 69 -15.79 -34.50 -15.33
N LEU A 70 -14.98 -33.86 -16.17
CA LEU A 70 -14.77 -34.28 -17.56
C LEU A 70 -14.16 -35.68 -17.63
N GLN A 71 -13.24 -36.03 -16.73
CA GLN A 71 -12.66 -37.38 -16.66
C GLN A 71 -13.68 -38.42 -16.19
N GLU A 72 -14.59 -38.05 -15.28
CA GLU A 72 -15.68 -38.93 -14.84
C GLU A 72 -16.66 -39.22 -15.98
N TYR A 73 -17.12 -38.17 -16.69
CA TYR A 73 -17.98 -38.34 -17.87
C TYR A 73 -17.28 -39.10 -19.00
N LEU A 74 -15.97 -38.90 -19.21
CA LEU A 74 -15.21 -39.68 -20.18
C LEU A 74 -15.27 -41.18 -19.87
N LEU A 75 -15.17 -41.55 -18.59
CA LEU A 75 -15.23 -42.94 -18.16
C LEU A 75 -16.62 -43.52 -18.38
N GLN A 76 -17.68 -42.76 -18.05
CA GLN A 76 -19.07 -43.15 -18.28
C GLN A 76 -19.36 -43.36 -19.77
N VAL A 77 -18.95 -42.43 -20.62
CA VAL A 77 -19.10 -42.53 -22.08
C VAL A 77 -18.40 -43.77 -22.61
N LYS A 78 -17.21 -44.10 -22.12
CA LYS A 78 -16.48 -45.32 -22.54
C LYS A 78 -17.20 -46.59 -22.13
N GLN A 79 -17.69 -46.65 -20.90
CA GLN A 79 -18.41 -47.81 -20.37
C GLN A 79 -19.71 -48.03 -21.13
N GLU A 80 -20.53 -46.98 -21.25
CA GLU A 80 -21.79 -47.02 -21.98
C GLU A 80 -21.57 -47.36 -23.46
N ALA A 81 -20.56 -46.77 -24.10
CA ALA A 81 -20.24 -47.09 -25.49
C ALA A 81 -19.82 -48.55 -25.66
N ALA A 82 -19.06 -49.13 -24.71
CA ALA A 82 -18.67 -50.54 -24.77
C ALA A 82 -19.89 -51.46 -24.65
N GLU A 83 -20.78 -51.20 -23.68
CA GLU A 83 -22.02 -51.95 -23.49
C GLU A 83 -22.92 -51.90 -24.72
N LEU A 84 -23.13 -50.71 -25.29
CA LEU A 84 -23.94 -50.55 -26.50
C LEU A 84 -23.28 -51.20 -27.73
N ASN A 85 -21.95 -51.28 -27.79
CA ASN A 85 -21.25 -51.88 -28.93
C ASN A 85 -21.37 -53.40 -28.93
N GLU A 86 -21.39 -54.04 -27.75
CA GLU A 86 -21.70 -55.47 -27.62
C GLU A 86 -23.14 -55.77 -28.06
N ILE A 87 -24.12 -54.96 -27.62
CA ILE A 87 -25.51 -55.07 -28.08
C ILE A 87 -25.62 -54.85 -29.60
N PHE A 88 -24.81 -53.94 -30.16
CA PHE A 88 -24.77 -53.72 -31.61
C PHE A 88 -24.21 -54.93 -32.35
N PHE A 89 -23.15 -55.53 -31.81
CA PHE A 89 -22.53 -56.73 -32.37
C PHE A 89 -23.51 -57.90 -32.39
N ASP A 90 -24.20 -58.18 -31.27
CA ASP A 90 -25.18 -59.26 -31.18
C ASP A 90 -26.29 -59.13 -32.24
N ASN A 91 -26.71 -57.89 -32.53
CA ASN A 91 -27.77 -57.62 -33.51
C ASN A 91 -27.29 -57.59 -34.96
N ASN A 92 -26.01 -57.31 -35.23
CA ASN A 92 -25.52 -56.99 -36.58
C ASN A 92 -24.27 -57.79 -37.02
N ASN A 93 -23.72 -58.64 -36.17
CA ASN A 93 -22.46 -59.39 -36.36
C ASN A 93 -21.25 -58.51 -36.75
N LYS A 94 -21.24 -57.24 -36.32
CA LYS A 94 -20.13 -56.30 -36.50
C LYS A 94 -20.21 -55.21 -35.45
N TYR A 95 -19.07 -54.61 -35.08
CA TYR A 95 -19.04 -53.47 -34.16
C TYR A 95 -19.39 -52.15 -34.88
N SER A 96 -19.98 -51.22 -34.14
CA SER A 96 -20.24 -49.86 -34.62
C SER A 96 -18.94 -49.05 -34.58
N GLY A 97 -18.62 -48.40 -35.71
CA GLY A 97 -17.42 -47.57 -35.81
C GLY A 97 -17.39 -46.42 -34.81
N ILE A 98 -18.55 -45.77 -34.59
CA ILE A 98 -18.63 -44.65 -33.64
C ILE A 98 -18.54 -45.11 -32.18
N LEU A 99 -19.18 -46.23 -31.82
CA LEU A 99 -19.08 -46.75 -30.45
C LEU A 99 -17.64 -47.19 -30.15
N THR A 100 -16.95 -47.75 -31.15
CA THR A 100 -15.52 -48.10 -31.05
C THR A 100 -14.63 -46.85 -30.92
N GLU A 101 -14.97 -45.75 -31.59
CA GLU A 101 -14.28 -44.46 -31.43
C GLU A 101 -14.49 -43.89 -30.01
N LEU A 102 -15.68 -44.04 -29.43
CA LEU A 102 -16.00 -43.59 -28.08
C LEU A 102 -15.30 -44.42 -26.99
N THR A 103 -15.18 -45.75 -27.15
CA THR A 103 -14.46 -46.59 -26.15
C THR A 103 -12.96 -46.27 -26.09
N THR A 104 -12.38 -45.81 -27.20
CA THR A 104 -10.94 -45.51 -27.30
C THR A 104 -10.61 -44.04 -27.06
N LEU A 105 -11.59 -43.22 -26.70
CA LEU A 105 -11.46 -41.77 -26.57
C LEU A 105 -10.40 -41.33 -25.55
N LYS A 106 -9.53 -40.38 -25.90
CA LYS A 106 -8.54 -39.82 -24.96
C LYS A 106 -8.87 -38.37 -24.63
N ALA A 107 -8.72 -37.99 -23.36
CA ALA A 107 -9.00 -36.63 -22.89
C ALA A 107 -8.25 -35.54 -23.70
N THR A 108 -7.02 -35.81 -24.13
CA THR A 108 -6.19 -34.89 -24.93
C THR A 108 -6.72 -34.63 -26.34
N GLN A 109 -7.67 -35.43 -26.83
CA GLN A 109 -8.26 -35.31 -28.17
C GLN A 109 -9.61 -34.58 -28.14
N ILE A 110 -10.10 -34.22 -26.95
CA ILE A 110 -11.46 -33.72 -26.76
C ILE A 110 -11.46 -32.20 -26.84
N ASN A 111 -12.27 -31.68 -27.76
CA ASN A 111 -12.66 -30.29 -27.84
C ASN A 111 -14.14 -30.20 -28.27
N VAL A 112 -14.74 -29.02 -28.13
CA VAL A 112 -16.17 -28.81 -28.43
C VAL A 112 -16.52 -29.21 -29.87
N ASN A 113 -15.66 -28.92 -30.85
CA ASN A 113 -15.90 -29.26 -32.25
C ASN A 113 -15.94 -30.78 -32.48
N TYR A 114 -15.03 -31.50 -31.84
CA TYR A 114 -14.96 -32.94 -31.91
C TYR A 114 -16.16 -33.61 -31.21
N LEU A 115 -16.57 -33.11 -30.05
CA LEU A 115 -17.79 -33.57 -29.38
C LEU A 115 -19.06 -33.27 -30.18
N ASN A 116 -19.13 -32.13 -30.88
CA ASN A 116 -20.24 -31.82 -31.79
C ASN A 116 -20.33 -32.84 -32.94
N LYS A 117 -19.19 -33.18 -33.56
CA LYS A 117 -19.13 -34.21 -34.60
C LYS A 117 -19.61 -35.57 -34.08
N LEU A 118 -19.17 -35.99 -32.88
CA LEU A 118 -19.61 -37.24 -32.27
C LEU A 118 -21.12 -37.24 -31.99
N SER A 119 -21.64 -36.14 -31.47
CA SER A 119 -23.07 -35.96 -31.21
C SER A 119 -23.91 -36.09 -32.48
N ASP A 120 -23.49 -35.46 -33.59
CA ASP A 120 -24.18 -35.55 -34.88
C ASP A 120 -24.20 -36.97 -35.43
N LEU A 121 -23.11 -37.70 -35.28
CA LEU A 121 -23.00 -39.08 -35.73
C LEU A 121 -23.84 -40.02 -34.86
N LEU A 122 -23.86 -39.84 -33.53
CA LEU A 122 -24.71 -40.60 -32.62
C LEU A 122 -26.21 -40.34 -32.87
N ALA A 123 -26.58 -39.12 -33.25
CA ALA A 123 -27.97 -38.78 -33.59
C ALA A 123 -28.46 -39.45 -34.88
N ARG A 124 -27.54 -39.84 -35.77
CA ARG A 124 -27.85 -40.58 -37.00
C ARG A 124 -27.94 -42.09 -36.78
N GLU A 125 -27.46 -42.59 -35.64
CA GLU A 125 -27.57 -44.00 -35.28
C GLU A 125 -29.03 -44.33 -34.93
N ARG A 126 -29.62 -45.27 -35.66
CA ARG A 126 -31.05 -45.63 -35.52
C ARG A 126 -31.26 -47.04 -34.99
N THR A 127 -30.23 -47.87 -34.96
CA THR A 127 -30.37 -49.27 -34.55
C THR A 127 -30.38 -49.44 -33.03
N ILE A 128 -29.83 -48.49 -32.29
CA ILE A 128 -29.68 -48.55 -30.83
C ILE A 128 -30.02 -47.19 -30.22
N ARG A 129 -30.58 -47.23 -29.00
CA ARG A 129 -30.86 -46.03 -28.21
C ARG A 129 -29.56 -45.44 -27.66
N THR A 130 -29.19 -44.26 -28.15
CA THR A 130 -27.96 -43.54 -27.77
C THR A 130 -28.22 -42.34 -26.84
N THR A 131 -29.41 -42.21 -26.25
CA THR A 131 -29.83 -41.01 -25.49
C THR A 131 -28.90 -40.70 -24.32
N LYS A 132 -28.44 -41.71 -23.59
CA LYS A 132 -27.54 -41.52 -22.44
C LYS A 132 -26.16 -41.01 -22.88
N LEU A 133 -25.58 -41.59 -23.94
CA LEU A 133 -24.32 -41.10 -24.54
C LEU A 133 -24.43 -39.66 -25.01
N GLN A 134 -25.56 -39.30 -25.63
CA GLN A 134 -25.80 -37.92 -26.07
C GLN A 134 -25.85 -36.95 -24.88
N GLU A 135 -26.57 -37.31 -23.81
CA GLU A 135 -26.62 -36.51 -22.58
C GLU A 135 -25.23 -36.32 -21.95
N GLU A 136 -24.44 -37.39 -21.82
CA GLU A 136 -23.08 -37.32 -21.26
C GLU A 136 -22.15 -36.46 -22.13
N ILE A 137 -22.23 -36.59 -23.46
CA ILE A 137 -21.45 -35.75 -24.39
C ILE A 137 -21.85 -34.27 -24.27
N GLU A 138 -23.13 -33.95 -24.10
CA GLU A 138 -23.57 -32.58 -23.85
C GLU A 138 -23.03 -32.02 -22.53
N GLN A 139 -23.01 -32.83 -21.46
CA GLN A 139 -22.37 -32.43 -20.19
C GLN A 139 -20.87 -32.14 -20.40
N MET A 140 -20.16 -32.99 -21.14
CA MET A 140 -18.74 -32.78 -21.44
C MET A 140 -18.49 -31.48 -22.22
N LYS A 141 -19.38 -31.11 -23.17
CA LYS A 141 -19.27 -29.83 -23.90
C LYS A 141 -19.34 -28.63 -22.96
N GLN A 142 -20.25 -28.64 -21.98
CA GLN A 142 -20.41 -27.55 -21.02
C GLN A 142 -19.17 -27.36 -20.13
N LEU A 143 -18.45 -28.45 -19.84
CA LEU A 143 -17.23 -28.43 -19.01
C LEU A 143 -16.00 -27.89 -19.75
N LEU A 144 -16.01 -27.87 -21.09
CA LEU A 144 -14.89 -27.42 -21.95
C LEU A 144 -14.91 -25.91 -22.25
N ASN A 145 -15.68 -25.12 -21.49
CA ASN A 145 -15.84 -23.67 -21.68
C ASN A 145 -14.58 -22.82 -21.36
N HIS A 146 -13.40 -23.44 -21.20
CA HIS A 146 -12.15 -22.75 -20.91
C HIS A 146 -11.07 -23.16 -21.90
N SER A 147 -10.32 -22.18 -22.42
CA SER A 147 -9.17 -22.49 -23.27
C SER A 147 -8.00 -23.02 -22.42
N PRO A 148 -7.17 -23.96 -22.94
CA PRO A 148 -5.92 -24.35 -22.28
C PRO A 148 -4.99 -23.18 -21.97
N ASP A 149 -5.04 -22.13 -22.80
CA ASP A 149 -4.25 -20.90 -22.63
C ASP A 149 -4.70 -20.10 -21.41
N GLU A 150 -6.00 -20.10 -21.09
CA GLU A 150 -6.57 -19.43 -19.92
C GLU A 150 -6.03 -20.01 -18.60
N TYR A 151 -5.94 -21.34 -18.48
CA TYR A 151 -5.41 -21.98 -17.28
C TYR A 151 -3.94 -21.63 -17.03
N THR A 152 -3.14 -21.68 -18.10
CA THR A 152 -1.70 -21.36 -18.03
C THR A 152 -1.50 -19.89 -17.65
N LEU A 153 -2.29 -18.99 -18.25
CA LEU A 153 -2.30 -17.57 -17.92
C LEU A 153 -2.67 -17.35 -16.45
N LEU A 154 -3.77 -17.95 -15.95
CA LEU A 154 -4.20 -17.83 -14.56
C LEU A 154 -3.11 -18.29 -13.57
N LYS A 155 -2.43 -19.41 -13.86
CA LYS A 155 -1.31 -19.90 -13.03
C LYS A 155 -0.10 -18.96 -13.04
N SER A 156 0.23 -18.38 -14.19
CA SER A 156 1.31 -17.41 -14.28
C SER A 156 1.01 -16.15 -13.45
N ILE A 157 -0.25 -15.69 -13.47
CA ILE A 157 -0.67 -14.53 -12.70
C ILE A 157 -0.70 -14.85 -11.20
N GLU A 158 -1.15 -16.04 -10.80
CA GLU A 158 -1.09 -16.49 -9.39
C GLU A 158 0.34 -16.43 -8.84
N LEU A 159 1.33 -16.89 -9.64
CA LEU A 159 2.74 -16.86 -9.26
C LEU A 159 3.27 -15.43 -9.14
N GLN A 160 2.99 -14.56 -10.13
CA GLN A 160 3.32 -13.13 -10.07
C GLN A 160 2.69 -12.47 -8.85
N ALA A 161 1.44 -12.85 -8.53
CA ALA A 161 0.71 -12.28 -7.42
C ALA A 161 1.39 -12.57 -6.08
N SER A 162 1.84 -13.82 -5.90
CA SER A 162 2.57 -14.24 -4.70
C SER A 162 3.86 -13.43 -4.48
N GLY A 163 4.63 -13.20 -5.55
CA GLY A 163 5.84 -12.39 -5.51
C GLY A 163 5.59 -10.95 -5.05
N LEU A 164 4.59 -10.29 -5.64
CA LEU A 164 4.23 -8.89 -5.32
C LEU A 164 3.67 -8.73 -3.90
N ASN A 165 2.94 -9.71 -3.39
CA ASN A 165 2.35 -9.65 -2.04
C ASN A 165 3.42 -9.53 -0.94
N SER A 166 4.59 -10.17 -1.15
CA SER A 166 5.72 -10.07 -0.21
C SER A 166 6.24 -8.62 -0.10
N GLN A 167 6.33 -7.92 -1.23
CA GLN A 167 6.85 -6.55 -1.33
C GLN A 167 5.86 -5.50 -0.83
N LEU A 168 4.55 -5.74 -1.03
CA LEU A 168 3.45 -4.86 -0.61
C LEU A 168 2.85 -5.19 0.76
N SER A 169 3.41 -6.19 1.45
CA SER A 169 2.92 -6.72 2.73
C SER A 169 2.63 -5.63 3.78
N SER A 170 3.42 -4.54 3.78
CA SER A 170 3.16 -3.36 4.60
C SER A 170 3.76 -2.06 4.03
N TYR A 171 3.18 -0.92 4.44
CA TYR A 171 3.78 0.41 4.18
C TYR A 171 5.23 0.51 4.66
N ARG A 172 5.58 -0.14 5.77
CA ARG A 172 6.96 -0.11 6.30
C ARG A 172 7.91 -0.77 5.31
N ASN A 173 7.54 -1.93 4.79
CA ASN A 173 8.34 -2.69 3.83
C ASN A 173 8.46 -1.93 2.51
N PHE A 174 7.35 -1.36 2.02
CA PHE A 174 7.37 -0.48 0.86
C PHE A 174 8.30 0.73 1.06
N LYS A 175 8.26 1.38 2.24
CA LYS A 175 9.06 2.58 2.51
C LYS A 175 10.57 2.31 2.54
N ILE A 176 10.99 1.16 3.06
CA ILE A 176 12.41 0.79 3.19
C ILE A 176 12.96 0.04 1.97
N SER A 177 12.09 -0.42 1.07
CA SER A 177 12.51 -1.06 -0.18
C SER A 177 13.33 -0.09 -1.04
N ASN A 178 14.45 -0.58 -1.57
CA ASN A 178 15.24 0.14 -2.56
C ASN A 178 14.60 0.08 -3.95
N ASP A 179 13.70 -0.89 -4.18
CA ASP A 179 13.20 -1.25 -5.50
C ASP A 179 11.78 -0.77 -5.75
N LYS A 180 11.36 0.33 -5.10
CA LYS A 180 9.98 0.87 -5.19
C LYS A 180 9.52 1.04 -6.63
N THR A 181 10.37 1.58 -7.49
CA THR A 181 10.08 1.81 -8.90
C THR A 181 9.83 0.49 -9.63
N GLU A 182 10.62 -0.53 -9.35
CA GLU A 182 10.46 -1.85 -9.94
C GLU A 182 9.16 -2.51 -9.46
N THR A 183 8.88 -2.49 -8.15
CA THR A 183 7.61 -2.99 -7.60
C THR A 183 6.39 -2.32 -8.26
N LEU A 184 6.44 -1.00 -8.49
CA LEU A 184 5.36 -0.27 -9.15
C LEU A 184 5.22 -0.65 -10.64
N LEU A 185 6.34 -0.89 -11.33
CA LEU A 185 6.33 -1.37 -12.72
C LEU A 185 5.76 -2.79 -12.81
N GLN A 186 6.18 -3.69 -11.92
CA GLN A 186 5.66 -5.06 -11.86
C GLN A 186 4.16 -5.07 -11.56
N LEU A 187 3.66 -4.18 -10.69
CA LEU A 187 2.22 -4.00 -10.47
C LEU A 187 1.48 -3.54 -11.73
N LYS A 188 2.07 -2.63 -12.52
CA LYS A 188 1.48 -2.20 -13.79
C LYS A 188 1.42 -3.31 -14.83
N GLN A 189 2.48 -4.11 -14.94
CA GLN A 189 2.50 -5.29 -15.81
C GLN A 189 1.47 -6.32 -15.37
N PHE A 190 1.37 -6.55 -14.06
CA PHE A 190 0.35 -7.40 -13.47
C PHE A 190 -1.06 -6.93 -13.85
N ILE A 191 -1.41 -5.66 -13.57
CA ILE A 191 -2.71 -5.08 -13.92
C ILE A 191 -3.04 -5.27 -15.42
N THR A 192 -2.05 -5.09 -16.30
CA THR A 192 -2.23 -5.24 -17.74
C THR A 192 -2.55 -6.70 -18.12
N THR A 193 -1.80 -7.64 -17.56
CA THR A 193 -1.99 -9.09 -17.77
C THR A 193 -3.36 -9.54 -17.26
N VAL A 194 -3.75 -8.99 -16.12
CA VAL A 194 -5.04 -9.25 -15.47
C VAL A 194 -6.21 -8.65 -16.23
N SER A 195 -6.06 -7.46 -16.81
CA SER A 195 -7.12 -6.80 -17.58
C SER A 195 -7.49 -7.55 -18.87
N ALA A 196 -6.62 -8.46 -19.33
CA ALA A 196 -6.92 -9.37 -20.43
C ALA A 196 -7.86 -10.52 -20.01
N LEU A 197 -8.00 -10.75 -18.71
CA LEU A 197 -9.01 -11.64 -18.16
C LEU A 197 -10.26 -10.83 -17.87
N ASP A 198 -11.42 -11.34 -18.28
CA ASP A 198 -12.74 -10.77 -17.99
C ASP A 198 -13.09 -10.97 -16.50
N ILE A 199 -12.26 -10.40 -15.62
CA ILE A 199 -12.34 -10.39 -14.17
C ILE A 199 -12.86 -9.01 -13.73
N ASP A 200 -13.49 -8.93 -12.54
CA ASP A 200 -14.19 -7.73 -12.05
C ASP A 200 -13.48 -6.41 -12.37
N SER A 201 -14.08 -5.66 -13.28
CA SER A 201 -13.58 -4.38 -13.78
C SER A 201 -13.43 -3.32 -12.68
N ASN A 202 -14.20 -3.42 -11.58
CA ASN A 202 -14.17 -2.43 -10.50
C ASN A 202 -12.92 -2.57 -9.63
N SER A 203 -12.56 -3.81 -9.27
CA SER A 203 -11.36 -4.08 -8.46
C SER A 203 -10.07 -3.77 -9.24
N ILE A 204 -10.02 -4.09 -10.53
CA ILE A 204 -8.88 -3.80 -11.41
C ILE A 204 -8.72 -2.29 -11.62
N SER A 205 -9.81 -1.57 -11.91
CA SER A 205 -9.77 -0.11 -12.07
C SER A 205 -9.38 0.61 -10.78
N SER A 206 -9.87 0.13 -9.63
CA SER A 206 -9.47 0.61 -8.30
C SER A 206 -7.98 0.41 -8.04
N LEU A 207 -7.46 -0.79 -8.31
CA LEU A 207 -6.04 -1.13 -8.17
C LEU A 207 -5.18 -0.25 -9.08
N ASN A 208 -5.58 -0.09 -10.35
CA ASN A 208 -4.88 0.74 -11.32
C ASN A 208 -4.81 2.20 -10.88
N THR A 209 -5.95 2.75 -10.44
CA THR A 209 -6.04 4.13 -9.92
C THR A 209 -5.14 4.32 -8.70
N ALA A 210 -5.10 3.34 -7.79
CA ALA A 210 -4.27 3.42 -6.58
C ALA A 210 -2.77 3.37 -6.91
N VAL A 211 -2.37 2.53 -7.88
CA VAL A 211 -0.98 2.44 -8.36
C VAL A 211 -0.57 3.73 -9.09
N ASP A 212 -1.41 4.28 -9.97
CA ASP A 212 -1.14 5.56 -10.64
C ASP A 212 -1.02 6.72 -9.67
N SER A 213 -1.92 6.76 -8.68
CA SER A 213 -1.86 7.75 -7.61
C SER A 213 -0.54 7.66 -6.85
N LEU A 214 -0.05 6.44 -6.59
CA LEU A 214 1.20 6.23 -5.87
C LEU A 214 2.43 6.62 -6.70
N ILE A 215 2.42 6.35 -8.01
CA ILE A 215 3.48 6.76 -8.96
C ILE A 215 3.54 8.30 -9.09
N SER A 216 2.37 8.94 -9.20
CA SER A 216 2.27 10.40 -9.35
C SER A 216 2.60 11.17 -8.06
N LEU A 217 2.64 10.48 -6.92
CA LEU A 217 2.83 11.10 -5.62
C LEU A 217 4.27 11.61 -5.45
N LYS A 218 4.45 12.93 -5.53
CA LYS A 218 5.77 13.54 -5.36
C LYS A 218 6.18 13.53 -3.88
N GLN A 219 7.33 12.91 -3.60
CA GLN A 219 7.91 12.94 -2.26
C GLN A 219 8.36 14.38 -1.92
N PRO A 220 7.86 14.97 -0.82
CA PRO A 220 8.33 16.27 -0.36
C PRO A 220 9.77 16.17 0.15
N GLN A 221 10.54 17.24 -0.07
CA GLN A 221 11.92 17.33 0.42
C GLN A 221 11.95 17.44 1.95
N THR A 222 12.95 16.81 2.56
CA THR A 222 13.21 16.96 3.99
C THR A 222 13.81 18.35 4.21
N PRO A 223 13.21 19.20 5.06
CA PRO A 223 13.74 20.54 5.29
C PRO A 223 15.07 20.47 6.06
N ASP A 224 15.98 21.38 5.73
CA ASP A 224 17.28 21.49 6.40
C ASP A 224 17.12 22.12 7.81
N PRO A 225 17.53 21.43 8.89
CA PRO A 225 17.46 21.99 10.24
C PRO A 225 18.63 22.91 10.58
N LEU A 226 19.71 22.98 9.78
CA LEU A 226 20.94 23.68 10.15
C LEU A 226 20.75 25.18 10.45
N PRO A 227 20.00 25.97 9.65
CA PRO A 227 19.79 27.40 9.95
C PRO A 227 19.15 27.63 11.33
N LEU A 228 18.21 26.76 11.72
CA LEU A 228 17.56 26.81 13.02
C LEU A 228 18.53 26.43 14.15
N ILE A 229 19.36 25.40 13.93
CA ILE A 229 20.36 24.94 14.90
C ILE A 229 21.40 26.04 15.17
N GLU A 230 21.84 26.76 14.14
CA GLU A 230 22.81 27.85 14.26
C GLU A 230 22.27 28.99 15.13
N ILE A 231 21.03 29.42 14.90
CA ILE A 231 20.37 30.44 15.72
C ILE A 231 20.29 29.96 17.19
N ILE A 232 19.87 28.72 17.41
CA ILE A 232 19.80 28.15 18.77
C ILE A 232 21.19 28.12 19.42
N HIS A 233 22.25 27.83 18.67
CA HIS A 233 23.62 27.82 19.18
C HIS A 233 24.05 29.21 19.67
N VAL A 234 23.72 30.26 18.90
CA VAL A 234 23.99 31.66 19.27
C VAL A 234 23.21 32.05 20.53
N ILE A 235 21.92 31.71 20.61
CA ILE A 235 21.09 31.96 21.81
C ILE A 235 21.71 31.27 23.04
N ARG A 236 22.20 30.05 22.86
CA ARG A 236 22.76 29.22 23.93
C ARG A 236 24.26 29.42 24.20
N ASN A 237 24.86 30.50 23.72
CA ASN A 237 26.23 30.81 24.11
C ASN A 237 26.30 31.03 25.63
N PRO A 238 27.19 30.36 26.39
CA PRO A 238 27.28 30.50 27.85
C PRO A 238 27.39 31.95 28.34
N LYS A 239 28.02 32.83 27.54
CA LYS A 239 28.13 34.28 27.85
C LYS A 239 26.77 34.99 27.91
N ASN A 240 25.77 34.44 27.23
CA ASN A 240 24.41 34.97 27.13
C ASN A 240 23.46 34.41 28.21
N TYR A 241 23.91 33.45 29.03
CA TYR A 241 23.06 32.84 30.05
C TYR A 241 22.83 33.77 31.25
N ILE A 242 21.57 33.86 31.66
CA ILE A 242 21.16 34.50 32.92
C ILE A 242 21.22 33.44 34.02
N SER A 243 22.20 33.58 34.91
CA SER A 243 22.46 32.63 36.01
C SER A 243 22.09 33.15 37.39
N ARG A 244 21.76 34.46 37.52
CA ARG A 244 21.46 35.12 38.79
C ARG A 244 20.31 36.12 38.61
N GLY A 245 19.52 36.29 39.67
CA GLY A 245 18.38 37.22 39.76
C GLY A 245 17.09 36.50 40.17
N TYR A 246 16.51 36.87 41.31
CA TYR A 246 15.45 36.10 41.98
C TYR A 246 14.24 35.84 41.06
N THR A 247 13.58 36.89 40.57
CA THR A 247 12.32 36.77 39.80
C THR A 247 12.52 36.43 38.32
N ILE A 248 13.60 36.92 37.69
CA ILE A 248 13.85 36.69 36.24
C ILE A 248 14.13 35.20 35.94
N LEU A 249 14.71 34.46 36.87
CA LEU A 249 15.03 33.06 36.67
C LEU A 249 13.79 32.18 36.47
N ASP A 250 12.64 32.57 37.06
CA ASP A 250 11.38 31.85 36.91
C ASP A 250 10.84 31.91 35.48
N PHE A 251 11.16 32.97 34.73
CA PHE A 251 10.77 33.16 33.33
C PHE A 251 11.80 32.59 32.35
N VAL A 252 13.09 32.71 32.69
CA VAL A 252 14.18 32.34 31.76
C VAL A 252 14.53 30.85 31.81
N LYS A 253 14.43 30.18 32.97
CA LYS A 253 14.69 28.73 33.06
C LYS A 253 13.75 27.90 32.15
N PRO A 254 12.43 28.15 32.12
CA PRO A 254 11.52 27.49 31.18
C PRO A 254 11.92 27.68 29.71
N VAL A 255 12.34 28.90 29.33
CA VAL A 255 12.82 29.21 27.97
C VAL A 255 14.02 28.34 27.60
N TYR A 256 15.03 28.23 28.46
CA TYR A 256 16.20 27.37 28.18
C TYR A 256 15.84 25.88 28.08
N ALA A 257 14.90 25.41 28.91
CA ALA A 257 14.42 24.03 28.85
C ALA A 257 13.68 23.76 27.54
N ALA A 258 12.78 24.66 27.13
CA ALA A 258 12.03 24.57 25.88
C ALA A 258 12.96 24.64 24.65
N LEU A 259 13.92 25.58 24.65
CA LEU A 259 14.94 25.72 23.61
C LEU A 259 15.82 24.46 23.48
N THR A 260 16.14 23.81 24.60
CA THR A 260 16.87 22.54 24.61
C THR A 260 16.05 21.40 24.00
N ARG A 261 14.74 21.33 24.27
CA ARG A 261 13.84 20.36 23.64
C ARG A 261 13.72 20.62 22.14
N LEU A 262 13.57 21.88 21.73
CA LEU A 262 13.52 22.28 20.32
C LEU A 262 14.79 21.85 19.58
N ARG A 263 15.98 22.14 20.14
CA ARG A 263 17.26 21.69 19.58
C ARG A 263 17.33 20.17 19.43
N LYS A 264 16.95 19.41 20.46
CA LYS A 264 16.92 17.95 20.40
C LYS A 264 15.99 17.46 19.30
N GLY A 265 14.85 18.10 19.12
CA GLY A 265 13.92 17.81 18.02
C GLY A 265 14.56 18.00 16.65
N LEU A 266 15.35 19.07 16.47
CA LEU A 266 16.02 19.36 15.19
C LEU A 266 17.13 18.35 14.90
N VAL A 267 17.99 18.09 15.88
CA VAL A 267 19.11 17.14 15.75
C VAL A 267 18.61 15.71 15.51
N ASN A 268 17.52 15.31 16.17
CA ASN A 268 16.97 13.96 16.04
C ASN A 268 15.95 13.83 14.90
N HIS A 269 15.81 14.85 14.02
CA HIS A 269 14.84 14.87 12.92
C HIS A 269 13.41 14.50 13.37
N ALA A 270 12.93 15.12 14.45
CA ALA A 270 11.61 14.86 15.00
C ALA A 270 10.52 15.13 13.97
N LYS A 271 9.52 14.24 13.92
CA LYS A 271 8.36 14.37 13.02
C LYS A 271 7.52 15.59 13.38
N TYR A 272 6.72 16.06 12.43
CA TYR A 272 5.85 17.24 12.52
C TYR A 272 5.19 17.43 13.90
N ARG A 273 4.47 16.42 14.43
CA ARG A 273 3.75 16.56 15.71
C ARG A 273 4.68 16.85 16.88
N GLY A 274 5.81 16.13 16.96
CA GLY A 274 6.79 16.33 18.02
C GLY A 274 7.50 17.68 17.91
N MET A 275 7.83 18.08 16.68
CA MET A 275 8.45 19.38 16.41
C MET A 275 7.49 20.54 16.71
N ASN A 276 6.26 20.49 16.21
CA ASN A 276 5.24 21.50 16.44
C ASN A 276 4.96 21.69 17.94
N ASN A 277 4.81 20.58 18.69
CA ASN A 277 4.62 20.67 20.14
C ASN A 277 5.83 21.33 20.84
N SER A 278 7.05 21.02 20.40
CA SER A 278 8.28 21.63 20.95
C SER A 278 8.36 23.13 20.64
N TRP A 279 7.97 23.51 19.43
CA TRP A 279 7.90 24.91 18.99
C TRP A 279 6.86 25.71 19.78
N GLN A 280 5.63 25.22 19.87
CA GLN A 280 4.55 25.88 20.60
C GLN A 280 4.88 26.05 22.10
N HIS A 281 5.53 25.06 22.69
CA HIS A 281 6.01 25.19 24.07
C HIS A 281 7.08 26.28 24.21
N TYR A 282 8.01 26.38 23.25
CA TYR A 282 9.02 27.45 23.24
C TYR A 282 8.41 28.84 23.05
N VAL A 283 7.49 28.99 22.08
CA VAL A 283 6.68 30.21 21.85
C VAL A 283 6.03 30.67 23.15
N ASN A 284 5.26 29.80 23.81
CA ASN A 284 4.58 30.15 25.06
C ASN A 284 5.55 30.60 26.17
N THR A 285 6.72 29.94 26.29
CA THR A 285 7.72 30.37 27.28
C THR A 285 8.39 31.69 26.92
N MET A 286 8.56 31.98 25.63
CA MET A 286 9.09 33.26 25.14
C MET A 286 8.09 34.39 25.32
N ASP A 287 6.80 34.15 25.08
CA ASP A 287 5.74 35.14 25.28
C ASP A 287 5.65 35.51 26.76
N ASN A 288 5.68 34.54 27.67
CA ASN A 288 5.74 34.80 29.12
C ASN A 288 6.98 35.61 29.53
N LEU A 289 8.15 35.34 28.92
CA LEU A 289 9.37 36.11 29.18
C LEU A 289 9.24 37.55 28.64
N ASN A 290 8.66 37.71 27.44
CA ASN A 290 8.45 39.01 26.83
C ASN A 290 7.47 39.85 27.66
N ASP A 291 6.36 39.28 28.12
CA ASP A 291 5.40 39.96 29.00
C ASP A 291 6.05 40.45 30.29
N TYR A 292 6.84 39.58 30.94
CA TYR A 292 7.61 39.97 32.12
C TYR A 292 8.60 41.10 31.80
N TYR A 293 9.30 41.03 30.66
CA TYR A 293 10.24 42.04 30.22
C TYR A 293 9.57 43.40 29.97
N GLN A 294 8.44 43.42 29.27
CA GLN A 294 7.68 44.63 28.99
C GLN A 294 7.16 45.29 30.28
N GLN A 295 6.67 44.49 31.22
CA GLN A 295 6.12 44.99 32.49
C GLN A 295 7.19 45.49 33.47
N ARG A 296 8.40 44.88 33.48
CA ARG A 296 9.40 45.09 34.56
C ARG A 296 10.71 45.74 34.12
N TYR A 297 11.04 45.74 32.83
CA TYR A 297 12.31 46.25 32.29
C TYR A 297 12.12 47.36 31.24
N TRP A 298 11.09 47.26 30.39
CA TRP A 298 10.89 48.19 29.26
C TRP A 298 10.48 49.61 29.69
N GLN A 299 9.65 49.77 30.72
CA GLN A 299 9.09 51.08 31.10
C GLN A 299 9.99 51.98 31.99
N LYS A 300 11.19 51.53 32.41
CA LYS A 300 12.09 52.33 33.25
C LYS A 300 13.57 52.09 32.94
N GLY A 301 14.04 52.53 31.77
CA GLY A 301 15.48 52.73 31.51
C GLY A 301 16.40 51.57 31.94
N GLY A 302 15.94 50.31 31.81
CA GLY A 302 16.75 49.12 32.04
C GLY A 302 17.03 48.69 33.48
N THR A 303 16.39 49.29 34.51
CA THR A 303 16.60 48.84 35.90
C THR A 303 15.38 48.07 36.42
N PRO A 304 15.52 46.76 36.78
CA PRO A 304 14.41 45.98 37.30
C PRO A 304 13.87 46.55 38.62
N TYR A 305 12.55 46.40 38.83
CA TYR A 305 11.83 46.87 40.03
C TYR A 305 12.41 46.40 41.38
N ASN A 306 13.21 45.32 41.38
CA ASN A 306 13.84 44.75 42.58
C ASN A 306 15.32 45.10 42.73
N PHE A 307 15.82 46.16 42.08
CA PHE A 307 17.17 46.64 42.30
C PHE A 307 17.23 47.38 43.65
N HIS A 308 17.56 46.65 44.71
CA HIS A 308 18.06 47.25 45.94
C HIS A 308 19.52 47.59 45.71
N GLY A 309 19.78 48.77 45.15
CA GLY A 309 21.11 49.35 45.20
C GLY A 309 21.50 49.44 46.68
N HIS A 310 22.64 48.87 47.05
CA HIS A 310 23.30 49.33 48.26
C HIS A 310 23.66 50.79 48.00
N ASP A 311 22.91 51.70 48.61
CA ASP A 311 23.22 53.12 48.66
C ASP A 311 24.49 53.24 49.51
N SER A 312 25.65 53.15 48.88
CA SER A 312 26.92 53.51 49.49
C SER A 312 27.05 55.04 49.39
N ARG A 313 26.24 55.73 50.19
CA ARG A 313 26.48 57.09 50.65
C ARG A 313 26.98 57.02 52.08
#